data_AF-A0A1S3DNI6-F1
#
_entry.id   AF-A0A1S3DNI6-F1
#
_cell.length_a   1.000
_cell.length_b   1.000
_cell.length_c   1.000
_cell.angle_alpha   90.00
_cell.angle_beta   90.00
_cell.angle_gamma   90.00
#
_symmetry.space_group_name_H-M   'P 1'
#
loop_
_entity.id
_entity.type
_entity.pdbx_description
1 polymer ?
#
loop_
_entity_poly.entity_id
_entity_poly.type
_entity_poly.pdbx_seq_one_letter_code
_entity_poly.pdbx_strand_id
1 'polypeptide(L)'
;FIITYGIMRSLKRAFKSMVLSYTSTCDHNPRLADIPPFQHSFFYGNLDTTYDQFTGPAILILVIFYMPFLFTTSALIMEKSKGIIERSIIAGMTLLEVITAHLIVQFIVLLIQIILSLAMQYYVFLHPNIGDPVLVFILLILQGICGTLYGLLTSFVCSSDAAAGLFVIGTTIPFLFLSGKLSLPFWTFLSRD
;
A
#
# COMPACT_ATOMS: atom_id res chain seq x y z
N PHE A 1 -10.33 17.58 4.61
CA PHE A 1 -10.70 16.38 3.82
C PHE A 1 -12.22 16.32 3.55
N ILE A 2 -13.07 16.11 4.57
CA ILE A 2 -14.55 16.06 4.40
C ILE A 2 -15.13 17.40 3.89
N ILE A 3 -14.64 18.52 4.43
CA ILE A 3 -15.13 19.86 4.08
C ILE A 3 -14.79 20.21 2.62
N THR A 4 -13.54 19.99 2.20
CA THR A 4 -13.09 20.23 0.81
C THR A 4 -13.87 19.40 -0.21
N TYR A 5 -14.11 18.11 0.09
CA TYR A 5 -14.94 17.25 -0.76
C TYR A 5 -16.39 17.74 -0.83
N GLY A 6 -16.95 18.18 0.30
CA GLY A 6 -18.29 18.78 0.37
C GLY A 6 -18.42 20.05 -0.49
N ILE A 7 -17.41 20.92 -0.46
CA ILE A 7 -17.38 22.16 -1.24
C ILE A 7 -17.34 21.86 -2.73
N MET A 8 -16.48 20.96 -3.17
CA MET A 8 -16.31 20.65 -4.59
C MET A 8 -17.53 19.93 -5.19
N ARG A 9 -18.18 19.08 -4.39
CA ARG A 9 -19.46 18.46 -4.76
C ARG A 9 -20.57 19.50 -4.87
N SER A 10 -20.58 20.47 -3.97
CA SER A 10 -21.54 21.58 -3.98
C SER A 10 -21.32 22.49 -5.18
N LEU A 11 -20.07 22.81 -5.53
CA LEU A 11 -19.70 23.62 -6.69
C LEU A 11 -20.14 22.96 -8.00
N LYS A 12 -19.88 21.67 -8.18
CA LYS A 12 -20.31 20.92 -9.38
C LYS A 12 -21.83 20.87 -9.52
N ARG A 13 -22.54 20.71 -8.40
CA ARG A 13 -24.02 20.74 -8.39
C ARG A 13 -24.56 22.13 -8.71
N ALA A 14 -23.98 23.18 -8.13
CA ALA A 14 -24.35 24.56 -8.37
C ALA A 14 -24.12 24.95 -9.85
N PHE A 15 -22.98 24.56 -10.41
CA PHE A 15 -22.68 24.76 -11.83
C PHE A 15 -23.68 24.01 -12.73
N LYS A 16 -23.99 22.73 -12.43
CA LYS A 16 -24.99 21.96 -13.19
C LYS A 16 -26.37 22.61 -13.14
N SER A 17 -26.82 23.06 -11.97
CA SER A 17 -28.12 23.75 -11.83
C SER A 17 -28.15 25.10 -12.55
N MET A 18 -27.03 25.82 -12.58
CA MET A 18 -26.89 27.08 -13.30
C MET A 18 -27.05 26.84 -14.81
N VAL A 19 -26.31 25.88 -15.39
CA VAL A 19 -26.38 25.55 -16.82
C VAL A 19 -27.78 25.08 -17.22
N LEU A 20 -28.43 24.24 -16.39
CA LEU A 20 -29.81 23.81 -16.63
C LEU A 20 -30.79 25.00 -16.67
N SER A 21 -30.65 25.96 -15.75
CA SER A 21 -31.48 27.17 -15.71
C SER A 21 -31.25 28.10 -16.92
N TYR A 22 -30.02 28.19 -17.43
CA TYR A 22 -29.73 28.94 -18.66
C TYR A 22 -30.33 28.27 -19.89
N THR A 23 -30.24 26.93 -19.99
CA THR A 23 -30.82 26.20 -21.14
C THR A 23 -32.34 26.27 -21.19
N SER A 24 -33.02 26.27 -20.04
CA SER A 24 -34.49 26.40 -19.98
C SER A 24 -34.99 27.81 -20.30
N THR A 25 -34.17 28.85 -20.07
CA THR A 25 -34.55 30.25 -20.33
C THR A 25 -34.33 30.63 -21.80
N CYS A 26 -33.42 29.94 -22.50
CA CYS A 26 -33.06 30.21 -23.90
C CYS A 26 -33.65 29.20 -24.92
N ASP A 27 -34.68 28.42 -24.55
CA ASP A 27 -35.38 27.43 -25.39
C ASP A 27 -34.44 26.46 -26.14
N HIS A 28 -33.34 26.06 -25.48
CA HIS A 28 -32.38 25.11 -26.04
C HIS A 28 -32.51 23.75 -25.36
N ASN A 29 -32.31 22.66 -26.11
CA ASN A 29 -32.53 21.31 -25.61
C ASN A 29 -31.71 21.05 -24.33
N PRO A 30 -32.35 20.82 -23.16
CA PRO A 30 -31.69 20.74 -21.86
C PRO A 30 -30.74 19.54 -21.72
N ARG A 31 -30.75 18.61 -22.69
CA ARG A 31 -29.84 17.45 -22.73
C ARG A 31 -28.39 17.82 -23.04
N LEU A 32 -28.12 19.02 -23.55
CA LEU A 32 -26.75 19.50 -23.80
C LEU A 32 -26.03 19.96 -22.52
N ALA A 33 -26.79 20.25 -21.45
CA ALA A 33 -26.26 20.63 -20.13
C ALA A 33 -25.66 19.44 -19.34
N ASP A 34 -25.92 18.21 -19.80
CA ASP A 34 -25.50 16.99 -19.11
C ASP A 34 -24.17 16.42 -19.64
N ILE A 35 -23.54 17.08 -20.62
CA ILE A 35 -22.30 16.61 -21.25
C ILE A 35 -21.11 17.29 -20.55
N PRO A 36 -20.35 16.57 -19.71
CA PRO A 36 -19.17 17.14 -19.07
C PRO A 36 -18.06 17.44 -20.12
N PRO A 37 -17.41 18.62 -20.08
CA PRO A 37 -16.42 19.05 -21.09
C PRO A 37 -15.08 18.29 -21.05
N PHE A 38 -14.92 17.30 -20.17
CA PHE A 38 -13.69 16.50 -20.04
C PHE A 38 -14.02 15.00 -20.00
N GLN A 39 -14.59 14.48 -21.09
CA GLN A 39 -14.76 13.04 -21.25
C GLN A 39 -13.49 12.45 -21.89
N HIS A 40 -12.42 12.33 -21.11
CA HIS A 40 -11.41 11.31 -21.41
C HIS A 40 -12.03 9.96 -21.02
N SER A 41 -12.26 9.10 -22.01
CA SER A 41 -12.70 7.73 -21.80
C SER A 41 -11.59 6.96 -21.09
N PHE A 42 -11.70 6.81 -19.78
CA PHE A 42 -10.85 5.91 -19.01
C PHE A 42 -11.11 4.48 -19.48
N PHE A 43 -10.09 3.81 -20.01
CA PHE A 43 -10.17 2.41 -20.48
C PHE A 43 -10.35 1.41 -19.31
N TYR A 44 -10.21 1.87 -18.07
CA TYR A 44 -10.48 1.13 -16.83
C TYR A 44 -11.05 2.11 -15.78
N GLY A 45 -12.29 1.88 -15.33
CA GLY A 45 -12.93 2.64 -14.26
C GLY A 45 -14.07 3.56 -14.71
N ASN A 46 -15.21 3.44 -14.02
CA ASN A 46 -16.35 4.35 -14.17
C ASN A 46 -16.07 5.67 -13.42
N LEU A 47 -16.65 6.80 -13.82
CA LEU A 47 -16.44 8.10 -13.15
C LEU A 47 -16.89 8.11 -11.66
N ASP A 48 -17.59 7.06 -11.23
CA ASP A 48 -18.03 6.79 -9.86
C ASP A 48 -17.18 5.72 -9.12
N THR A 49 -15.89 5.54 -9.46
CA THR A 49 -15.03 4.71 -8.60
C THR A 49 -14.88 5.35 -7.23
N THR A 50 -15.34 4.64 -6.19
CA THR A 50 -15.21 5.07 -4.80
C THR A 50 -13.76 4.95 -4.35
N TYR A 51 -13.28 5.90 -3.54
CA TYR A 51 -11.90 5.98 -3.03
C TYR A 51 -11.38 4.68 -2.39
N ASP A 52 -12.28 3.81 -1.93
CA ASP A 52 -11.98 2.52 -1.32
C ASP A 52 -11.31 1.54 -2.30
N GLN A 53 -11.64 1.60 -3.60
CA GLN A 53 -11.08 0.72 -4.64
C GLN A 53 -9.59 0.93 -4.88
N PHE A 54 -9.10 2.15 -4.69
CA PHE A 54 -7.68 2.46 -4.82
C PHE A 54 -6.91 2.29 -3.50
N THR A 55 -7.59 2.48 -2.36
CA THR A 55 -6.96 2.42 -1.03
C THR A 55 -6.72 0.98 -0.57
N GLY A 56 -7.64 0.05 -0.88
CA GLY A 56 -7.53 -1.37 -0.52
C GLY A 56 -6.21 -2.04 -0.93
N PRO A 57 -5.81 -2.01 -2.22
CA PRO A 57 -4.55 -2.62 -2.64
C PRO A 57 -3.32 -1.91 -2.07
N ALA A 58 -3.36 -0.60 -1.87
CA ALA A 58 -2.24 0.15 -1.28
C ALA A 58 -1.96 -0.30 0.17
N ILE A 59 -3.00 -0.44 0.99
CA ILE A 59 -2.88 -0.92 2.38
C ILE A 59 -2.37 -2.37 2.41
N LEU A 60 -2.86 -3.22 1.51
CA LEU A 60 -2.43 -4.62 1.45
C LEU A 60 -0.92 -4.74 1.17
N ILE A 61 -0.40 -3.96 0.22
CA ILE A 61 1.05 -3.96 -0.09
C ILE A 61 1.87 -3.43 1.10
N LEU A 62 1.34 -2.48 1.87
CA LEU A 62 2.00 -1.98 3.08
C LEU A 62 2.10 -3.07 4.16
N VAL A 63 1.00 -3.75 4.44
CA VAL A 63 0.98 -4.83 5.43
C VAL A 63 1.95 -5.95 5.05
N ILE A 64 1.93 -6.37 3.78
CA ILE A 64 2.81 -7.44 3.28
C ILE A 64 4.29 -7.07 3.31
N PHE A 65 4.62 -5.78 3.22
CA PHE A 65 5.99 -5.32 3.35
C PHE A 65 6.43 -5.20 4.82
N TYR A 66 5.64 -4.52 5.66
CA TYR A 66 6.06 -4.13 7.02
C TYR A 66 5.98 -5.26 8.05
N MET A 67 5.00 -6.16 7.96
CA MET A 67 4.88 -7.28 8.91
C MET A 67 6.09 -8.22 8.89
N PRO A 68 6.48 -8.81 7.75
CA PRO A 68 7.61 -9.74 7.72
C PRO A 68 8.93 -9.01 7.97
N PHE A 69 9.02 -7.72 7.59
CA PHE A 69 10.14 -6.85 7.93
C PHE A 69 10.33 -6.69 9.46
N LEU A 70 9.28 -6.32 10.19
CA LEU A 70 9.32 -6.15 11.64
C LEU A 70 9.59 -7.48 12.35
N PHE A 71 8.96 -8.55 11.89
CA PHE A 71 9.17 -9.90 12.41
C PHE A 71 10.63 -10.35 12.25
N THR A 72 11.21 -10.16 11.07
CA THR A 72 12.61 -10.48 10.78
C THR A 72 13.56 -9.66 11.66
N THR A 73 13.31 -8.36 11.76
CA THR A 73 14.18 -7.44 12.49
C THR A 73 14.19 -7.74 13.99
N SER A 74 13.01 -7.93 14.57
CA SER A 74 12.86 -8.28 15.99
C SER A 74 13.48 -9.64 16.34
N ALA A 75 13.29 -10.66 15.49
CA ALA A 75 13.88 -11.98 15.72
C ALA A 75 15.42 -11.90 15.75
N LEU A 76 16.04 -11.25 14.75
CA LEU A 76 17.49 -11.15 14.64
C LEU A 76 18.13 -10.27 15.72
N ILE A 77 17.50 -9.15 16.08
CA ILE A 77 18.00 -8.29 17.17
C ILE A 77 17.94 -9.04 18.51
N MET A 78 16.86 -9.79 18.75
CA MET A 78 16.75 -10.61 19.96
C MET A 78 17.84 -11.69 20.02
N GLU A 79 18.16 -12.35 18.91
CA GLU A 79 19.24 -13.35 18.87
C GLU A 79 20.63 -12.74 19.09
N LYS A 80 20.87 -11.55 18.52
CA LYS A 80 22.08 -10.77 18.75
C LYS A 80 22.21 -10.36 20.21
N SER A 81 21.14 -9.83 20.80
CA SER A 81 21.12 -9.39 22.20
C SER A 81 21.42 -10.53 23.17
N LYS A 82 20.97 -11.76 22.87
CA LYS A 82 21.24 -12.96 23.66
C LYS A 82 22.62 -13.59 23.40
N GLY A 83 23.40 -13.05 22.46
CA GLY A 83 24.69 -13.62 22.06
C GLY A 83 24.57 -15.01 21.44
N ILE A 84 23.38 -15.38 20.93
CA ILE A 84 23.13 -16.71 20.36
C ILE A 84 23.99 -16.89 19.12
N ILE A 85 24.15 -15.84 18.31
CA ILE A 85 24.97 -15.87 17.09
C ILE A 85 26.44 -16.19 17.42
N GLU A 86 27.01 -15.56 18.46
CA GLU A 86 28.40 -15.79 18.87
C GLU A 86 28.59 -17.23 19.39
N ARG A 87 27.63 -17.73 20.19
CA ARG A 87 27.67 -19.11 20.69
C ARG A 87 27.52 -20.13 19.58
N SER A 88 26.68 -19.87 18.57
CA SER A 88 26.51 -20.75 17.41
C SER A 88 27.78 -20.80 16.55
N ILE A 89 28.49 -19.69 16.40
CA ILE A 89 29.78 -19.66 15.69
C ILE A 89 30.82 -20.48 16.45
N ILE A 90 30.87 -20.38 17.79
CA ILE A 90 31.78 -21.17 18.62
C ILE A 90 31.44 -22.66 18.57
N ALA A 91 30.16 -23.02 18.41
CA ALA A 91 29.70 -24.40 18.22
C ALA A 91 30.05 -24.97 16.83
N GLY A 92 30.74 -24.21 15.97
CA GLY A 92 31.16 -24.64 14.64
C GLY A 92 30.10 -24.46 13.55
N MET A 93 28.98 -23.79 13.84
CA MET A 93 27.97 -23.45 12.83
C MET A 93 28.39 -22.23 12.02
N THR A 94 28.09 -22.24 10.72
CA THR A 94 28.38 -21.09 9.86
C THR A 94 27.31 -20.00 10.00
N LEU A 95 27.70 -18.73 9.89
CA LEU A 95 26.75 -17.61 9.91
C LEU A 95 25.71 -17.71 8.78
N LEU A 96 26.11 -18.29 7.64
CA LEU A 96 25.22 -18.52 6.50
C LEU A 96 24.13 -19.55 6.81
N GLU A 97 24.41 -20.62 7.57
CA GLU A 97 23.40 -21.59 7.99
C GLU A 97 22.32 -20.94 8.88
N VAL A 98 22.72 -20.04 9.78
CA VAL A 98 21.77 -19.34 10.67
C VAL A 98 20.85 -18.41 9.87
N ILE A 99 21.41 -17.66 8.92
CA ILE A 99 20.65 -16.73 8.08
C ILE A 99 19.71 -17.50 7.14
N THR A 100 20.17 -18.61 6.56
CA THR A 100 19.33 -19.42 5.68
C THR A 100 18.19 -20.10 6.43
N ALA A 101 18.41 -20.57 7.67
CA ALA A 101 17.35 -21.07 8.53
C ALA A 101 16.28 -20.00 8.81
N HIS A 102 16.69 -18.76 9.10
CA HIS A 102 15.77 -17.64 9.26
C HIS A 102 14.96 -17.33 7.99
N LEU A 103 15.61 -17.31 6.83
CA LEU A 103 14.96 -17.06 5.55
C LEU A 103 13.90 -18.11 5.22
N ILE A 104 14.15 -19.39 5.53
CA ILE A 104 13.18 -20.47 5.30
C ILE A 104 11.93 -20.27 6.19
N VAL A 105 12.13 -19.96 7.47
CA VAL A 105 11.01 -19.69 8.39
C VAL A 105 10.22 -18.46 7.94
N GLN A 106 10.91 -17.40 7.54
CA GLN A 106 10.28 -16.17 7.03
C GLN A 106 9.51 -16.40 5.73
N PHE A 107 9.99 -17.27 4.85
CA PHE A 107 9.28 -17.64 3.63
C PHE A 107 7.95 -18.35 3.93
N ILE A 108 7.92 -19.27 4.91
CA ILE A 108 6.69 -19.95 5.32
C ILE A 108 5.70 -18.96 5.93
N VAL A 109 6.17 -18.08 6.83
CA VAL A 109 5.33 -17.03 7.45
C VAL A 109 4.76 -16.09 6.37
N LEU A 110 5.57 -15.72 5.38
CA LEU A 110 5.14 -14.88 4.26
C LEU A 110 4.01 -15.52 3.45
N LEU A 111 4.09 -16.81 3.14
CA LEU A 111 3.04 -17.51 2.40
C LEU A 111 1.70 -17.49 3.16
N ILE A 112 1.73 -17.76 4.47
CA ILE A 112 0.54 -17.70 5.33
C ILE A 112 -0.04 -16.28 5.33
N GLN A 113 0.81 -15.27 5.44
CA GLN A 113 0.40 -13.87 5.46
C GLN A 113 -0.26 -13.45 4.14
N ILE A 114 0.29 -13.86 2.99
CA ILE A 114 -0.26 -13.52 1.67
C ILE A 114 -1.64 -14.15 1.49
N ILE A 115 -1.81 -15.42 1.87
CA ILE A 115 -3.10 -16.13 1.81
C ILE A 115 -4.13 -15.43 2.69
N LEU A 116 -3.76 -15.10 3.94
CA LEU A 116 -4.65 -14.39 4.86
C LEU A 116 -5.05 -13.01 4.34
N SER A 117 -4.10 -12.27 3.75
CA SER A 117 -4.34 -10.93 3.21
C SER A 117 -5.25 -10.96 1.98
N LEU A 118 -5.09 -11.95 1.10
CA LEU A 118 -5.98 -12.19 -0.04
C LEU A 118 -7.39 -12.59 0.40
N ALA A 119 -7.50 -13.45 1.41
CA ALA A 119 -8.79 -13.82 1.99
C ALA A 119 -9.52 -12.59 2.58
N MET A 120 -8.80 -11.73 3.30
CA MET A 120 -9.35 -10.49 3.86
C MET A 120 -9.86 -9.54 2.77
N GLN A 121 -9.16 -9.40 1.64
CA GLN A 121 -9.67 -8.60 0.52
C GLN A 121 -10.97 -9.14 -0.07
N TYR A 122 -11.10 -10.47 -0.17
CA TYR A 122 -12.29 -11.09 -0.75
C TYR A 122 -13.51 -11.01 0.19
N TYR A 123 -13.31 -11.34 1.48
CA TYR A 123 -14.40 -11.42 2.46
C TYR A 123 -14.79 -10.06 3.06
N VAL A 124 -13.83 -9.17 3.36
CA VAL A 124 -14.10 -7.93 4.10
C VAL A 124 -14.43 -6.79 3.16
N PHE A 125 -13.69 -6.66 2.07
CA PHE A 125 -13.80 -5.50 1.19
C PHE A 125 -14.72 -5.75 -0.03
N LEU A 126 -15.12 -7.00 -0.30
CA LEU A 126 -15.93 -7.37 -1.49
C LEU A 126 -15.41 -6.72 -2.80
N HIS A 127 -14.09 -6.55 -2.90
CA HIS A 127 -13.48 -5.98 -4.10
C HIS A 127 -13.18 -7.11 -5.09
N PRO A 128 -13.90 -7.21 -6.22
CA PRO A 128 -13.48 -8.12 -7.28
C PRO A 128 -12.12 -7.62 -7.79
N ASN A 129 -11.07 -8.44 -7.64
CA ASN A 129 -9.81 -8.19 -8.33
C ASN A 129 -10.06 -8.38 -9.84
N ILE A 130 -10.34 -7.28 -10.54
CA ILE A 130 -10.52 -7.24 -12.00
C ILE A 130 -9.12 -7.28 -12.64
N GLY A 131 -8.44 -8.42 -12.54
CA GLY A 131 -7.09 -8.64 -13.05
C GLY A 131 -6.65 -10.10 -12.90
N ASP A 132 -5.50 -10.45 -13.48
CA ASP A 132 -4.93 -11.80 -13.36
C ASP A 132 -4.48 -12.05 -11.90
N PRO A 133 -5.09 -13.03 -11.19
CA PRO A 133 -4.78 -13.27 -9.78
C PRO A 133 -3.38 -13.86 -9.57
N VAL A 134 -2.80 -14.51 -10.57
CA VAL A 134 -1.45 -15.08 -10.52
C VAL A 134 -0.42 -13.96 -10.53
N LEU A 135 -0.62 -12.93 -11.35
CA LEU A 135 0.29 -11.78 -11.39
C LEU A 135 0.29 -11.03 -10.06
N VAL A 136 -0.88 -10.82 -9.44
CA VAL A 136 -0.97 -10.23 -8.10
C VAL A 136 -0.21 -11.08 -7.09
N PHE A 137 -0.42 -12.39 -7.10
CA PHE A 137 0.26 -13.31 -6.18
C PHE A 137 1.80 -13.25 -6.30
N ILE A 138 2.33 -13.22 -7.51
CA ILE A 138 3.78 -13.09 -7.76
C ILE A 138 4.32 -11.77 -7.22
N LEU A 139 3.61 -10.66 -7.45
CA LEU A 139 4.00 -9.34 -6.94
C LEU A 139 4.02 -9.29 -5.41
N LEU A 140 3.07 -9.97 -4.76
CA LEU A 140 3.03 -10.03 -3.29
C LEU A 140 4.18 -10.85 -2.71
N ILE A 141 4.56 -11.96 -3.35
CA ILE A 141 5.74 -12.73 -2.95
C ILE A 141 7.01 -11.87 -3.11
N LEU A 142 7.17 -11.20 -4.25
CA LEU A 142 8.34 -10.37 -4.51
C LEU A 142 8.44 -9.22 -3.50
N GLN A 143 7.31 -8.57 -3.19
CA GLN A 143 7.24 -7.53 -2.16
C GLN A 143 7.64 -8.06 -0.78
N GLY A 144 7.17 -9.26 -0.43
CA GLY A 144 7.49 -9.92 0.83
C GLY A 144 8.96 -10.28 0.98
N ILE A 145 9.58 -10.80 -0.08
CA ILE A 145 11.03 -11.05 -0.13
C ILE A 145 11.80 -9.75 0.07
N CYS A 146 11.36 -8.67 -0.59
CA CYS A 146 11.99 -7.36 -0.45
C CYS A 146 11.91 -6.82 0.99
N GLY A 147 10.77 -7.00 1.67
CA GLY A 147 10.61 -6.62 3.08
C GLY A 147 11.48 -7.43 4.03
N THR A 148 11.62 -8.73 3.78
CA THR A 148 12.47 -9.62 4.58
C THR A 148 13.96 -9.26 4.45
N LEU A 149 14.43 -9.01 3.23
CA LEU A 149 15.81 -8.55 2.97
C LEU A 149 16.09 -7.20 3.62
N TYR A 150 15.11 -6.29 3.59
CA TYR A 150 15.21 -5.01 4.26
C TYR A 150 15.31 -5.15 5.79
N GLY A 151 14.63 -6.14 6.37
CA GLY A 151 14.71 -6.45 7.80
C GLY A 151 16.06 -7.03 8.19
N LEU A 152 16.63 -7.90 7.36
CA LEU A 152 18.00 -8.39 7.52
C LEU A 152 19.01 -7.24 7.53
N LEU A 153 18.93 -6.33 6.56
CA LEU A 153 19.82 -5.17 6.47
C LEU A 153 19.68 -4.27 7.71
N THR A 154 18.45 -4.00 8.15
CA THR A 154 18.19 -3.19 9.35
C THR A 154 18.76 -3.84 10.60
N SER A 155 18.65 -5.16 10.72
CA SER A 155 19.20 -5.92 11.84
C SER A 155 20.73 -5.85 11.91
N PHE A 156 21.43 -5.64 10.79
CA PHE A 156 22.88 -5.43 10.80
C PHE A 156 23.29 -4.03 11.22
N VAL A 157 22.49 -3.02 10.87
CA VAL A 157 22.79 -1.62 11.21
C VAL A 157 22.43 -1.30 12.67
N CYS A 158 21.36 -1.88 13.20
CA CYS A 158 20.86 -1.58 14.54
C CYS A 158 21.20 -2.68 15.56
N SER A 159 21.77 -2.28 16.69
CA SER A 159 22.11 -3.20 17.81
C SER A 159 21.07 -3.24 18.93
N SER A 160 20.05 -2.38 18.88
CA SER A 160 19.01 -2.26 19.91
C SER A 160 17.63 -2.16 19.27
N ASP A 161 16.62 -2.78 19.90
CA ASP A 161 15.22 -2.71 19.47
C ASP A 161 14.70 -1.27 19.34
N ALA A 162 15.08 -0.38 20.26
CA ALA A 162 14.68 1.03 20.21
C ALA A 162 15.29 1.76 19.01
N ALA A 163 16.56 1.49 18.72
CA ALA A 163 17.25 2.05 17.56
C ALA A 163 16.66 1.53 16.24
N ALA A 164 16.29 0.24 16.20
CA ALA A 164 15.63 -0.36 15.04
C ALA A 164 14.24 0.26 14.80
N GLY A 165 13.44 0.47 15.86
CA GLY A 165 12.15 1.14 15.76
C GLY A 165 12.26 2.56 15.18
N LEU A 166 13.26 3.34 15.63
CA LEU A 166 13.53 4.68 15.09
C LEU A 166 14.00 4.62 13.63
N PHE A 167 14.81 3.63 13.26
CA PHE A 167 15.23 3.42 11.88
C PHE A 167 14.04 3.12 10.98
N VAL A 168 13.11 2.24 11.41
CA VAL A 168 11.88 1.93 10.69
C VAL A 168 11.06 3.19 10.42
N ILE A 169 10.81 3.99 11.46
CA ILE A 169 9.99 5.20 11.34
C ILE A 169 10.68 6.20 10.41
N GLY A 170 12.00 6.36 10.57
CA GLY A 170 12.80 7.26 9.74
C GLY A 170 12.80 6.88 8.25
N THR A 171 12.80 5.59 7.91
CA THR A 171 12.86 5.13 6.53
C THR A 171 11.50 4.95 5.88
N THR A 172 10.46 4.70 6.68
CA THR A 172 9.08 4.53 6.23
C THR A 172 8.55 5.78 5.53
N ILE A 173 8.83 6.97 6.08
CA ILE A 173 8.32 8.23 5.53
C ILE A 173 8.88 8.50 4.11
N PRO A 174 10.20 8.43 3.86
CA PRO A 174 10.75 8.51 2.51
C PRO A 174 10.21 7.43 1.56
N PHE A 175 10.09 6.19 2.02
CA PHE A 175 9.64 5.07 1.17
C PHE A 175 8.19 5.24 0.73
N LEU A 176 7.34 5.76 1.60
CA LEU A 176 5.94 6.07 1.30
C LEU A 176 5.81 7.20 0.26
N PHE A 177 6.65 8.23 0.37
CA PHE A 177 6.68 9.33 -0.60
C PHE A 177 7.19 8.88 -1.96
N LEU A 178 8.27 8.10 -2.00
CA LEU A 178 8.89 7.65 -3.25
C LEU A 178 8.05 6.60 -3.98
N SER A 179 7.38 5.71 -3.24
CA SER A 179 6.68 4.55 -3.82
C SER A 179 5.36 4.89 -4.53
N GLY A 180 4.96 6.15 -4.60
CA GLY A 180 3.75 6.58 -5.31
C GLY A 180 2.43 6.09 -4.69
N LYS A 181 2.48 5.18 -3.71
CA LYS A 181 1.34 4.56 -3.03
C LYS A 181 0.45 5.60 -2.34
N LEU A 182 1.06 6.65 -1.80
CA LEU A 182 0.36 7.83 -1.27
C LEU A 182 0.34 8.99 -2.29
N SER A 183 1.32 9.04 -3.22
CA SER A 183 1.43 10.14 -4.18
C SER A 183 0.26 10.19 -5.14
N LEU A 184 -0.27 9.07 -5.66
CA LEU A 184 -1.45 9.12 -6.54
C LEU A 184 -2.68 9.78 -5.87
N PRO A 185 -3.11 9.38 -4.65
CA PRO A 185 -4.18 10.09 -3.96
C PRO A 185 -3.80 11.53 -3.58
N PHE A 186 -2.53 11.82 -3.27
CA PHE A 186 -2.05 13.17 -2.96
C PHE A 186 -1.96 14.10 -4.20
N TRP A 187 -1.60 13.58 -5.37
CA TRP A 187 -1.47 14.34 -6.62
C TRP A 187 -2.84 14.60 -7.23
N THR A 188 -3.81 13.68 -7.11
CA THR A 188 -5.23 13.97 -7.41
C THR A 188 -5.84 15.01 -6.47
N PHE A 189 -5.23 15.25 -5.31
CA PHE A 189 -5.61 16.30 -4.37
C PHE A 189 -4.98 17.65 -4.75
N LEU A 190 -3.73 17.67 -5.22
CA LEU A 190 -3.00 18.87 -5.66
C LEU A 190 -3.37 19.35 -7.07
N SER A 191 -3.80 18.44 -7.95
CA SER A 191 -4.34 18.76 -9.29
C SER A 191 -5.75 19.40 -9.25
N ARG A 192 -6.31 19.62 -8.07
CA ARG A 192 -7.65 20.17 -7.84
C ARG A 192 -7.66 21.56 -7.20
N ASP A 193 -6.48 22.15 -7.01
CA ASP A 193 -6.28 23.60 -6.83
C ASP A 193 -5.80 24.22 -8.16
#